data_AF-A0A164NLF5-F1
#
_entry.id   AF-A0A164NLF5-F1
#
_cell.length_a   1.000
_cell.length_b   1.000
_cell.length_c   1.000
_cell.angle_alpha   90.00
_cell.angle_beta   90.00
_cell.angle_gamma   90.00
#
_symmetry.space_group_name_H-M   'P 1'
#
loop_
_entity.id
_entity.type
_entity.pdbx_description
1 polymer ?
#
loop_
_entity_poly.entity_id
_entity_poly.type
_entity_poly.pdbx_seq_one_letter_code
_entity_poly.pdbx_strand_id
1 'polypeptide(L)'
;MAANPGTPPALPTPATARPRKDFISLDDEPPCGPEELRQIWLGQGKIFADIPEYVKDLYTQDFVIPIQLYNQLLPPPALNVIDALKFDMPKRANAFSLKIDPSLWSTEEPTVTITHPLFLSHIIPSFHGLQSLHEASRQAWLDGTRSIKIPGHAGRYPLFLITLYREASRVLDIISEWQISQRWITAVPDGTEGKEEVMRLLDCTGWANDVETLGRLQTTSSLYQILSQEWFDDIIMTAGLAYIQSHCAKPKNFLSIEFSNGLHILEAETWPPEKYETDKRAPIKYLRDQGQKLKKLAESEVKDDFWFFLHIDNTHWVAASFNPHSCTLSISDSRSRAIPAKIQRGMNKWVSFHFKSKRLRTQSVTAPRQVDHWSCGVVTLHTLASKAGLENEDRPWTDATQSLHSLLWFRRLTTREKCKLADMPAVVRSRHDKPTKEQIAAAAAAESDGDGDSAYEEGSHDGTGDEESDVDTIMNEIVDENGNQNANSKTKGSTQVKRTVNKAKSTSKTPLKRPLEDSVSDTEAKLPKAKKARSSRAS
;
A
#
# COMPACT_ATOMS: atom_id res chain seq x y z
N MET A 1 -1.73 -26.89 -77.95
CA MET A 1 -0.38 -27.35 -77.52
C MET A 1 -0.29 -27.11 -76.03
N ALA A 2 -0.06 -28.18 -75.26
CA ALA A 2 -0.22 -28.21 -73.81
C ALA A 2 0.87 -27.40 -73.09
N ALA A 3 0.44 -26.56 -72.15
CA ALA A 3 1.32 -25.78 -71.28
C ALA A 3 1.85 -26.66 -70.14
N ASN A 4 3.17 -26.63 -69.96
CA ASN A 4 3.90 -27.35 -68.94
C ASN A 4 3.84 -26.54 -67.62
N PRO A 5 3.29 -27.05 -66.51
CA PRO A 5 3.26 -26.34 -65.24
C PRO A 5 4.67 -26.36 -64.62
N GLY A 6 5.26 -25.17 -64.49
CA GLY A 6 6.58 -24.97 -63.92
C GLY A 6 6.69 -25.44 -62.46
N THR A 7 7.82 -26.07 -62.16
CA THR A 7 8.25 -26.55 -60.85
C THR A 7 8.29 -25.40 -59.83
N PRO A 8 7.77 -25.57 -58.59
CA PRO A 8 7.87 -24.55 -57.56
C PRO A 8 9.32 -24.39 -57.07
N PRO A 9 9.71 -23.17 -56.64
CA PRO A 9 11.07 -22.90 -56.15
C PRO A 9 11.34 -23.64 -54.83
N ALA A 10 12.56 -24.15 -54.70
CA ALA A 10 13.03 -24.85 -53.51
C ALA A 10 12.98 -23.94 -52.27
N LEU A 11 12.46 -24.48 -51.16
CA LEU A 11 12.47 -23.83 -49.85
C LEU A 11 13.91 -23.65 -49.34
N PRO A 12 14.21 -22.54 -48.64
CA PRO A 12 15.53 -22.33 -48.04
C PRO A 12 15.80 -23.38 -46.96
N THR A 13 17.00 -23.93 -47.01
CA THR A 13 17.57 -24.86 -46.02
C THR A 13 17.56 -24.21 -44.64
N PRO A 14 17.18 -24.93 -43.56
CA PRO A 14 17.14 -24.37 -42.22
C PRO A 14 18.55 -23.96 -41.78
N ALA A 15 18.67 -22.69 -41.39
CA ALA A 15 19.87 -22.14 -40.80
C ALA A 15 20.29 -22.99 -39.59
N THR A 16 21.59 -23.31 -39.57
CA THR A 16 22.35 -23.92 -38.47
C THR A 16 21.80 -23.53 -37.10
N ALA A 17 21.44 -24.55 -36.31
CA ALA A 17 21.04 -24.42 -34.91
C ALA A 17 22.05 -23.54 -34.15
N ARG A 18 21.56 -22.46 -33.52
CA ARG A 18 22.36 -21.69 -32.58
C ARG A 18 22.78 -22.63 -31.44
N PRO A 19 24.05 -22.62 -31.02
CA PRO A 19 24.49 -23.44 -29.88
C PRO A 19 23.61 -23.12 -28.67
N ARG A 20 23.14 -24.18 -28.00
CA ARG A 20 22.46 -24.05 -26.70
C ARG A 20 23.43 -23.32 -25.78
N LYS A 21 23.09 -22.10 -25.38
CA LYS A 21 23.80 -21.39 -24.31
C LYS A 21 23.64 -22.25 -23.07
N ASP A 22 24.76 -22.74 -22.54
CA ASP A 22 24.81 -23.33 -21.21
C ASP A 22 24.23 -22.31 -20.23
N PHE A 23 23.05 -22.61 -19.70
CA PHE A 23 22.42 -21.81 -18.66
C PHE A 23 23.24 -22.01 -17.40
N ILE A 24 24.02 -20.98 -17.03
CA ILE A 24 24.68 -20.90 -15.73
C ILE A 24 23.59 -20.98 -14.65
N SER A 25 23.81 -21.81 -13.63
CA SER A 25 22.84 -21.99 -12.54
C SER A 25 22.69 -20.68 -11.78
N LEU A 26 21.47 -20.34 -11.37
CA LEU A 26 21.18 -19.10 -10.64
C LEU A 26 21.77 -19.08 -9.22
N ASP A 27 22.25 -20.22 -8.72
CA ASP A 27 22.81 -20.39 -7.37
C ASP A 27 24.35 -20.39 -7.32
N ASP A 28 25.03 -20.14 -8.45
CA ASP A 28 26.50 -20.19 -8.50
C ASP A 28 27.12 -18.94 -7.84
N GLU A 29 28.05 -19.15 -6.91
CA GLU A 29 28.89 -18.09 -6.35
C GLU A 29 29.58 -17.31 -7.49
N PRO A 30 29.82 -15.98 -7.31
CA PRO A 30 30.45 -15.19 -8.35
C PRO A 30 31.82 -15.81 -8.71
N PRO A 31 32.09 -16.09 -9.99
CA PRO A 31 33.29 -16.81 -10.41
C PRO A 31 34.59 -16.02 -10.17
N CYS A 32 34.48 -14.72 -9.89
CA CYS A 32 35.60 -13.81 -9.65
C CYS A 32 35.17 -12.55 -8.89
N GLY A 33 36.13 -11.68 -8.59
CA GLY A 33 35.89 -10.43 -7.87
C GLY A 33 35.07 -9.39 -8.66
N PRO A 34 34.53 -8.35 -7.98
CA PRO A 34 33.68 -7.32 -8.60
C PRO A 34 34.29 -6.63 -9.82
N GLU A 35 35.59 -6.36 -9.81
CA GLU A 35 36.27 -5.65 -10.90
C GLU A 35 36.44 -6.54 -12.15
N GLU A 36 36.81 -7.81 -11.94
CA GLU A 36 36.90 -8.78 -13.04
C GLU A 36 35.52 -9.04 -13.65
N LEU A 37 34.49 -9.13 -12.81
CA LEU A 37 33.10 -9.22 -13.28
C LEU A 37 32.71 -8.02 -14.13
N ARG A 38 33.08 -6.79 -13.74
CA ARG A 38 32.82 -5.59 -14.56
C ARG A 38 33.47 -5.70 -15.92
N GLN A 39 34.71 -6.17 -16.00
CA GLN A 39 35.41 -6.37 -17.28
C GLN A 39 34.75 -7.44 -18.17
N ILE A 40 34.23 -8.50 -17.57
CA ILE A 40 33.58 -9.62 -18.28
C ILE A 40 32.17 -9.24 -18.78
N TRP A 41 31.48 -8.31 -18.11
CA TRP A 41 30.07 -8.02 -18.40
C TRP A 41 29.84 -6.68 -19.09
N LEU A 42 30.57 -5.63 -18.71
CA LEU A 42 30.34 -4.28 -19.22
C LEU A 42 30.93 -4.10 -20.63
N GLY A 43 30.14 -3.51 -21.53
CA GLY A 43 30.53 -3.22 -22.91
C GLY A 43 30.57 -4.44 -23.84
N GLN A 44 30.10 -5.61 -23.40
CA GLN A 44 30.20 -6.87 -24.15
C GLN A 44 28.97 -7.17 -25.04
N GLY A 45 28.10 -6.19 -25.30
CA GLY A 45 26.90 -6.37 -26.12
C GLY A 45 25.87 -7.35 -25.52
N LYS A 46 25.87 -7.51 -24.20
CA LYS A 46 24.94 -8.38 -23.48
C LYS A 46 23.60 -7.66 -23.23
N ILE A 47 22.54 -8.42 -22.94
CA ILE A 47 21.20 -7.87 -22.66
C ILE A 47 20.93 -7.96 -21.16
N PHE A 48 20.50 -6.84 -20.55
CA PHE A 48 20.32 -6.77 -19.09
C PHE A 48 19.28 -7.76 -18.56
N ALA A 49 18.25 -8.10 -19.35
CA ALA A 49 17.21 -9.04 -18.94
C ALA A 49 17.75 -10.46 -18.62
N ASP A 50 18.90 -10.83 -19.20
CA ASP A 50 19.47 -12.18 -19.13
C ASP A 50 20.69 -12.28 -18.19
N ILE A 51 20.96 -11.27 -17.36
CA ILE A 51 22.16 -11.26 -16.50
C ILE A 51 21.93 -12.04 -15.18
N PRO A 52 22.96 -12.74 -14.67
CA PRO A 52 22.92 -13.39 -13.35
C PRO A 52 22.71 -12.40 -12.19
N GLU A 53 22.23 -12.90 -11.05
CA GLU A 53 21.90 -12.07 -9.88
C GLU A 53 23.11 -11.32 -9.32
N TYR A 54 24.29 -11.94 -9.25
CA TYR A 54 25.52 -11.27 -8.80
C TYR A 54 25.93 -10.08 -9.69
N VAL A 55 25.52 -10.05 -10.97
CA VAL A 55 25.73 -8.91 -11.86
C VAL A 55 24.71 -7.80 -11.57
N LYS A 56 23.47 -8.15 -11.20
CA LYS A 56 22.47 -7.17 -10.75
C LYS A 56 22.87 -6.52 -9.43
N ASP A 57 23.56 -7.25 -8.56
CA ASP A 57 24.14 -6.69 -7.33
C ASP A 57 25.20 -5.63 -7.66
N LEU A 58 26.09 -5.87 -8.62
CA LEU A 58 27.06 -4.86 -9.09
C LEU A 58 26.38 -3.63 -9.69
N TYR A 59 25.33 -3.83 -10.49
CA TYR A 59 24.50 -2.72 -10.98
C TYR A 59 23.92 -1.93 -9.80
N THR A 60 23.37 -2.62 -8.80
CA THR A 60 22.78 -1.96 -7.63
C THR A 60 23.83 -1.13 -6.89
N GLN A 61 25.06 -1.66 -6.69
CA GLN A 61 26.17 -0.97 -6.02
C GLN A 61 26.53 0.38 -6.68
N ASP A 62 26.58 0.44 -8.01
CA ASP A 62 26.90 1.69 -8.75
C ASP A 62 25.83 2.78 -8.62
N PHE A 63 24.63 2.38 -8.23
CA PHE A 63 23.47 3.25 -8.06
C PHE A 63 23.18 3.56 -6.58
N VAL A 64 23.95 3.03 -5.63
CA VAL A 64 23.83 3.36 -4.20
C VAL A 64 24.31 4.79 -3.96
N ILE A 65 23.48 5.58 -3.28
CA ILE A 65 23.84 6.93 -2.84
C ILE A 65 24.81 6.80 -1.66
N PRO A 66 26.00 7.43 -1.68
CA PRO A 66 26.87 7.47 -0.51
C PRO A 66 26.13 8.03 0.72
N ILE A 67 26.19 7.35 1.86
CA ILE A 67 25.40 7.70 3.06
C ILE A 67 25.64 9.13 3.55
N GLN A 68 26.87 9.64 3.40
CA GLN A 68 27.21 11.02 3.76
C GLN A 68 26.47 12.03 2.88
N LEU A 69 26.35 11.74 1.56
CA LEU A 69 25.58 12.58 0.64
C LEU A 69 24.08 12.44 0.90
N TYR A 70 23.58 11.24 1.18
CA TYR A 70 22.17 11.04 1.50
C TYR A 70 21.75 11.91 2.69
N ASN A 71 22.50 11.87 3.79
CA ASN A 71 22.21 12.64 5.00
C ASN A 71 22.42 14.15 4.82
N GLN A 72 23.23 14.58 3.86
CA GLN A 72 23.46 15.99 3.56
C GLN A 72 22.40 16.56 2.62
N LEU A 73 21.97 15.80 1.61
CA LEU A 73 21.17 16.28 0.49
C LEU A 73 19.66 16.07 0.68
N LEU A 74 19.26 15.18 1.59
CA LEU A 74 17.86 14.86 1.86
C LEU A 74 17.58 15.00 3.37
N PRO A 75 16.38 15.42 3.76
CA PRO A 75 15.99 15.47 5.16
C PRO A 75 15.99 14.05 5.74
N PRO A 76 16.71 13.77 6.84
CA PRO A 76 16.66 12.47 7.50
C PRO A 76 15.21 12.13 7.90
N PRO A 77 14.72 10.89 7.76
CA PRO A 77 13.34 10.52 8.12
C PRO A 77 12.93 10.87 9.56
N ALA A 78 13.92 10.90 10.46
CA ALA A 78 13.77 11.27 11.87
C ALA A 78 13.73 12.77 12.14
N LEU A 79 14.02 13.61 11.15
CA LEU A 79 13.83 15.05 11.27
C LEU A 79 12.35 15.33 11.54
N ASN A 80 12.04 16.22 12.49
CA ASN A 80 10.65 16.51 12.82
C ASN A 80 9.92 17.13 11.61
N VAL A 81 8.60 17.00 11.57
CA VAL A 81 7.79 17.51 10.45
C VAL A 81 8.04 18.99 10.20
N ILE A 82 8.09 19.82 11.26
CA ILE A 82 8.22 21.28 11.12
C ILE A 82 9.55 21.68 10.47
N ASP A 83 10.65 21.02 10.82
CA ASP A 83 11.96 21.30 10.24
C ASP A 83 12.14 20.64 8.87
N ALA A 84 11.54 19.47 8.63
CA ALA A 84 11.50 18.87 7.30
C ALA A 84 10.77 19.76 6.29
N LEU A 85 9.71 20.46 6.71
CA LEU A 85 8.99 21.43 5.87
C LEU A 85 9.83 22.66 5.49
N LYS A 86 10.86 23.00 6.28
CA LYS A 86 11.80 24.09 6.03
C LYS A 86 13.05 23.62 5.26
N PHE A 87 13.21 22.32 5.05
CA PHE A 87 14.37 21.76 4.37
C PHE A 87 14.37 22.19 2.90
N ASP A 88 15.44 22.84 2.46
CA ASP A 88 15.58 23.28 1.08
C ASP A 88 15.67 22.07 0.15
N MET A 89 14.74 21.98 -0.79
CA MET A 89 14.70 20.90 -1.79
C MET A 89 14.69 21.48 -3.21
N PRO A 90 15.34 20.82 -4.17
CA PRO A 90 15.25 21.22 -5.57
C PRO A 90 13.81 21.14 -6.09
N LYS A 91 13.51 21.92 -7.13
CA LYS A 91 12.19 21.90 -7.76
C LYS A 91 12.02 20.64 -8.60
N ARG A 92 10.79 20.13 -8.64
CA ARG A 92 10.39 19.05 -9.55
C ARG A 92 9.70 19.62 -10.79
N ALA A 93 10.03 19.07 -11.94
CA ALA A 93 9.38 19.44 -13.18
C ALA A 93 7.97 18.84 -13.30
N ASN A 94 6.99 19.67 -13.65
CA ASN A 94 5.58 19.26 -13.76
C ASN A 94 5.28 18.36 -14.97
N ALA A 95 5.98 18.57 -16.09
CA ALA A 95 5.67 17.88 -17.36
C ALA A 95 6.92 17.59 -18.20
N PHE A 96 8.10 17.55 -17.59
CA PHE A 96 9.33 17.35 -18.34
C PHE A 96 9.43 15.91 -18.85
N SER A 97 9.27 15.74 -20.15
CA SER A 97 9.71 14.57 -20.88
C SER A 97 11.22 14.71 -21.09
N LEU A 98 12.01 14.18 -20.17
CA LEU A 98 13.43 13.95 -20.44
C LEU A 98 13.49 12.99 -21.63
N LYS A 99 13.86 13.50 -22.80
CA LYS A 99 14.07 12.63 -23.96
C LYS A 99 15.32 11.82 -23.67
N ILE A 100 15.14 10.53 -23.46
CA ILE A 100 16.27 9.62 -23.23
C ILE A 100 16.98 9.44 -24.55
N ASP A 101 18.09 10.14 -24.70
CA ASP A 101 18.99 10.08 -25.83
C ASP A 101 20.22 9.25 -25.42
N PRO A 102 20.72 8.33 -26.27
CA PRO A 102 22.02 7.69 -26.07
C PRO A 102 23.15 8.65 -25.65
N SER A 103 23.11 9.92 -26.09
CA SER A 103 24.08 10.95 -25.72
C SER A 103 24.11 11.32 -24.22
N LEU A 104 23.06 10.96 -23.46
CA LEU A 104 23.02 11.12 -22.00
C LEU A 104 24.03 10.22 -21.30
N TRP A 105 24.38 9.08 -21.90
CA TRP A 105 25.22 8.08 -21.28
C TRP A 105 26.68 8.27 -21.71
N SER A 106 27.60 8.19 -20.76
CA SER A 106 29.03 8.33 -21.03
C SER A 106 29.83 7.19 -20.41
N THR A 107 30.72 6.61 -21.21
CA THR A 107 31.70 5.59 -20.77
C THR A 107 32.86 6.20 -19.97
N GLU A 108 32.93 7.53 -19.90
CA GLU A 108 33.94 8.26 -19.14
C GLU A 108 33.53 8.40 -17.67
N GLU A 109 34.52 8.57 -16.78
CA GLU A 109 34.30 8.80 -15.35
C GLU A 109 33.52 10.10 -15.07
N PRO A 110 32.78 10.16 -13.94
CA PRO A 110 32.14 11.38 -13.51
C PRO A 110 33.19 12.47 -13.24
N THR A 111 32.91 13.68 -13.71
CA THR A 111 33.74 14.87 -13.46
C THR A 111 33.15 15.78 -12.40
N VAL A 112 31.92 15.51 -11.98
CA VAL A 112 31.17 16.36 -11.07
C VAL A 112 30.99 15.65 -9.74
N THR A 113 31.48 16.28 -8.67
CA THR A 113 31.15 15.92 -7.30
C THR A 113 29.86 16.62 -6.90
N ILE A 114 28.84 15.85 -6.53
CA ILE A 114 27.54 16.41 -6.13
C ILE A 114 27.69 17.08 -4.76
N THR A 115 27.35 18.37 -4.68
CA THR A 115 27.32 19.17 -3.44
C THR A 115 25.91 19.68 -3.19
N HIS A 116 25.60 20.10 -1.96
CA HIS A 116 24.27 20.62 -1.62
C HIS A 116 23.82 21.80 -2.51
N PRO A 117 24.62 22.88 -2.70
CA PRO A 117 24.21 23.99 -3.56
C PRO A 117 24.01 23.57 -5.02
N LEU A 118 24.85 22.67 -5.54
CA LEU A 118 24.71 22.15 -6.89
C LEU A 118 23.42 21.35 -7.02
N PHE A 119 23.13 20.46 -6.07
CA PHE A 119 21.92 19.66 -6.06
C PHE A 119 20.64 20.53 -6.03
N LEU A 120 20.62 21.59 -5.21
CA LEU A 120 19.49 22.53 -5.17
C LEU A 120 19.26 23.27 -6.51
N SER A 121 20.32 23.46 -7.31
CA SER A 121 20.22 24.10 -8.63
C SER A 121 19.63 23.18 -9.71
N HIS A 122 19.53 21.88 -9.43
CA HIS A 122 18.98 20.92 -10.38
C HIS A 122 17.45 20.97 -10.40
N ILE A 123 16.87 20.60 -11.55
CA ILE A 123 15.43 20.33 -11.68
C ILE A 123 15.25 18.81 -11.68
N ILE A 124 14.51 18.29 -10.70
CA ILE A 124 14.19 16.86 -10.64
C ILE A 124 13.22 16.52 -11.78
N PRO A 125 13.53 15.53 -12.63
CA PRO A 125 12.61 15.06 -13.66
C PRO A 125 11.26 14.59 -13.09
N SER A 126 10.22 14.57 -13.94
CA SER A 126 8.92 14.02 -13.56
C SER A 126 9.03 12.53 -13.18
N PHE A 127 8.06 12.00 -12.42
CA PHE A 127 8.04 10.59 -12.03
C PHE A 127 8.19 9.64 -13.24
N HIS A 128 7.43 9.90 -14.32
CA HIS A 128 7.54 9.13 -15.57
C HIS A 128 8.93 9.26 -16.20
N GLY A 129 9.51 10.47 -16.19
CA GLY A 129 10.88 10.71 -16.67
C GLY A 129 11.93 9.93 -15.88
N LEU A 130 11.79 9.89 -14.55
CA LEU A 130 12.68 9.12 -13.66
C LEU A 130 12.54 7.61 -13.86
N GLN A 131 11.31 7.12 -14.02
CA GLN A 131 11.05 5.71 -14.30
C GLN A 131 11.70 5.30 -15.62
N SER A 132 11.49 6.10 -16.68
CA SER A 132 12.09 5.85 -17.99
C SER A 132 13.62 5.89 -17.91
N LEU A 133 14.19 6.86 -17.16
CA LEU A 133 15.63 7.01 -17.01
C LEU A 133 16.24 5.81 -16.28
N HIS A 134 15.58 5.33 -15.23
CA HIS A 134 16.00 4.14 -14.48
C HIS A 134 15.85 2.84 -15.29
N GLU A 135 14.86 2.73 -16.16
CA GLU A 135 14.73 1.58 -17.07
C GLU A 135 15.84 1.58 -18.12
N ALA A 136 16.13 2.75 -18.71
CA ALA A 136 17.20 2.90 -19.69
C ALA A 136 18.60 2.73 -19.08
N SER A 137 18.78 3.09 -17.80
CA SER A 137 20.08 2.99 -17.13
C SER A 137 20.56 1.55 -16.96
N ARG A 138 19.65 0.57 -16.94
CA ARG A 138 19.99 -0.85 -16.88
C ARG A 138 20.85 -1.29 -18.06
N GLN A 139 20.33 -1.08 -19.27
CA GLN A 139 21.06 -1.46 -20.48
C GLN A 139 22.28 -0.55 -20.69
N ALA A 140 22.14 0.77 -20.45
CA ALA A 140 23.27 1.70 -20.60
C ALA A 140 24.44 1.33 -19.68
N TRP A 141 24.18 0.95 -18.43
CA TRP A 141 25.21 0.45 -17.51
C TRP A 141 25.91 -0.77 -18.09
N LEU A 142 25.16 -1.78 -18.54
CA LEU A 142 25.72 -2.99 -19.15
C LEU A 142 26.50 -2.72 -20.45
N ASP A 143 26.15 -1.65 -21.17
CA ASP A 143 26.87 -1.17 -22.35
C ASP A 143 28.19 -0.45 -21.99
N GLY A 144 28.58 -0.39 -20.71
CA GLY A 144 29.84 0.18 -20.25
C GLY A 144 29.77 1.64 -19.83
N THR A 145 28.56 2.17 -19.61
CA THR A 145 28.37 3.53 -19.10
C THR A 145 28.87 3.65 -17.67
N ARG A 146 29.63 4.71 -17.37
CA ARG A 146 30.18 5.01 -16.04
C ARG A 146 29.64 6.32 -15.45
N SER A 147 29.05 7.17 -16.28
CA SER A 147 28.47 8.43 -15.85
C SER A 147 27.31 8.89 -16.74
N ILE A 148 26.54 9.86 -16.26
CA ILE A 148 25.41 10.47 -16.96
C ILE A 148 25.64 11.97 -17.21
N LYS A 149 25.29 12.45 -18.40
CA LYS A 149 25.26 13.87 -18.78
C LYS A 149 23.83 14.38 -18.63
N ILE A 150 23.64 15.41 -17.81
CA ILE A 150 22.33 16.04 -17.63
C ILE A 150 22.21 17.23 -18.59
N PRO A 151 21.16 17.30 -19.44
CA PRO A 151 20.98 18.41 -20.36
C PRO A 151 20.97 19.76 -19.64
N GLY A 152 21.75 20.73 -20.14
CA GLY A 152 21.87 22.07 -19.54
C GLY A 152 22.87 22.18 -18.40
N HIS A 153 23.49 21.07 -17.97
CA HIS A 153 24.53 21.08 -16.95
C HIS A 153 25.89 20.76 -17.57
N ALA A 154 26.94 21.40 -17.05
CA ALA A 154 28.31 21.11 -17.47
C ALA A 154 28.85 19.89 -16.72
N GLY A 155 29.46 18.96 -17.46
CA GLY A 155 30.16 17.81 -16.90
C GLY A 155 29.36 16.50 -16.89
N ARG A 156 29.97 15.49 -16.26
CA ARG A 156 29.47 14.12 -16.15
C ARG A 156 29.21 13.79 -14.68
N TYR A 157 28.03 13.30 -14.39
CA TYR A 157 27.56 12.98 -13.04
C TYR A 157 27.64 11.48 -12.76
N PRO A 158 27.82 11.07 -11.50
CA PRO A 158 27.80 9.66 -11.14
C PRO A 158 26.41 9.04 -11.37
N LEU A 159 26.37 7.73 -11.62
CA LEU A 159 25.12 7.01 -11.93
C LEU A 159 24.11 7.03 -10.78
N PHE A 160 24.58 7.04 -9.52
CA PHE A 160 23.71 7.16 -8.35
C PHE A 160 22.87 8.44 -8.32
N LEU A 161 23.16 9.46 -9.15
CA LEU A 161 22.31 10.64 -9.31
C LEU A 161 20.87 10.28 -9.68
N ILE A 162 20.68 9.20 -10.45
CA ILE A 162 19.35 8.70 -10.84
C ILE A 162 18.58 8.25 -9.59
N THR A 163 19.23 7.48 -8.71
CA THR A 163 18.65 7.04 -7.43
C THR A 163 18.38 8.23 -6.52
N LEU A 164 19.31 9.19 -6.44
CA LEU A 164 19.15 10.42 -5.66
C LEU A 164 17.92 11.22 -6.11
N TYR A 165 17.70 11.38 -7.42
CA TYR A 165 16.50 12.05 -7.91
C TYR A 165 15.20 11.31 -7.60
N ARG A 166 15.21 9.97 -7.62
CA ARG A 166 14.04 9.17 -7.25
C ARG A 166 13.69 9.35 -5.78
N GLU A 167 14.68 9.27 -4.90
CA GLU A 167 14.47 9.51 -3.46
C GLU A 167 14.03 10.94 -3.20
N ALA A 168 14.66 11.94 -3.83
CA ALA A 168 14.27 13.33 -3.69
C ALA A 168 12.84 13.60 -4.20
N SER A 169 12.41 12.96 -5.29
CA SER A 169 11.02 13.04 -5.75
C SER A 169 10.05 12.48 -4.70
N ARG A 170 10.37 11.33 -4.09
CA ARG A 170 9.55 10.72 -3.04
C ARG A 170 9.48 11.61 -1.80
N VAL A 171 10.60 12.19 -1.38
CA VAL A 171 10.66 13.16 -0.28
C VAL A 171 9.77 14.36 -0.58
N LEU A 172 9.86 14.92 -1.79
CA LEU A 172 9.02 16.05 -2.21
C LEU A 172 7.52 15.73 -2.17
N ASP A 173 7.12 14.51 -2.54
CA ASP A 173 5.72 14.08 -2.43
C ASP A 173 5.25 14.12 -0.97
N ILE A 174 5.99 13.48 -0.08
CA ILE A 174 5.63 13.42 1.34
C ILE A 174 5.68 14.80 2.01
N ILE A 175 6.68 15.64 1.69
CA ILE A 175 6.72 17.03 2.17
C ILE A 175 5.49 17.79 1.71
N SER A 176 5.07 17.62 0.45
CA SER A 176 3.87 18.28 -0.08
C SER A 176 2.59 17.84 0.63
N GLU A 177 2.51 16.57 1.03
CA GLU A 177 1.42 16.03 1.84
C GLU A 177 1.41 16.66 3.24
N TRP A 178 2.56 16.77 3.91
CA TRP A 178 2.68 17.47 5.19
C TRP A 178 2.38 18.97 5.10
N GLN A 179 2.67 19.63 3.96
CA GLN A 179 2.27 21.02 3.73
C GLN A 179 0.75 21.18 3.63
N ILE A 180 0.03 20.17 3.13
CA ILE A 180 -1.45 20.15 3.19
C ILE A 180 -1.88 20.11 4.65
N SER A 181 -1.28 19.25 5.47
CA SER A 181 -1.61 19.15 6.88
C SER A 181 -1.33 20.41 7.67
N GLN A 182 -0.16 21.03 7.45
CA GLN A 182 0.18 22.30 8.11
C GLN A 182 -0.85 23.38 7.78
N ARG A 183 -1.23 23.55 6.51
CA ARG A 183 -2.27 24.50 6.09
C ARG A 183 -3.62 24.20 6.71
N TRP A 184 -4.00 22.93 6.79
CA TRP A 184 -5.25 22.51 7.42
C TRP A 184 -5.28 22.90 8.90
N ILE A 185 -4.21 22.62 9.66
CA ILE A 185 -4.13 22.96 11.09
C ILE A 185 -4.14 24.47 11.30
N THR A 186 -3.45 25.24 10.46
CA THR A 186 -3.50 26.71 10.51
C THR A 186 -4.92 27.25 10.32
N ALA A 187 -5.73 26.59 9.48
CA ALA A 187 -7.12 26.97 9.24
C ALA A 187 -8.08 26.57 10.38
N VAL A 188 -7.70 25.65 11.27
CA VAL A 188 -8.50 25.30 12.46
C VAL A 188 -8.55 26.52 13.41
N PRO A 189 -9.71 26.91 13.94
CA PRO A 189 -9.81 28.06 14.85
C PRO A 189 -8.89 27.94 16.08
N ASP A 190 -8.29 29.06 16.48
CA ASP A 190 -7.53 29.14 17.74
C ASP A 190 -8.44 28.82 18.93
N GLY A 191 -7.86 28.17 19.95
CA GLY A 191 -8.61 27.65 21.09
C GLY A 191 -9.36 26.34 20.84
N THR A 192 -9.36 25.79 19.61
CA THR A 192 -9.83 24.42 19.37
C THR A 192 -9.00 23.46 20.21
N GLU A 193 -9.66 22.68 21.06
CA GLU A 193 -9.03 21.72 21.96
C GLU A 193 -8.08 20.78 21.21
N GLY A 194 -6.86 20.64 21.72
CA GLY A 194 -5.83 19.78 21.13
C GLY A 194 -5.00 20.43 20.01
N LYS A 195 -5.36 21.60 19.47
CA LYS A 195 -4.59 22.25 18.38
C LYS A 195 -3.14 22.53 18.78
N GLU A 196 -2.93 23.16 19.94
CA GLU A 196 -1.58 23.49 20.44
C GLU A 196 -0.74 22.24 20.72
N GLU A 197 -1.36 21.18 21.27
CA GLU A 197 -0.71 19.90 21.51
C GLU A 197 -0.28 19.25 20.19
N VAL A 198 -1.15 19.24 19.18
CA VAL A 198 -0.83 18.70 17.86
C VAL A 198 0.32 19.48 17.21
N MET A 199 0.36 20.80 17.34
CA MET A 199 1.48 21.61 16.86
C MET A 199 2.79 21.23 17.57
N ARG A 200 2.76 21.00 18.90
CA ARG A 200 3.93 20.47 19.63
C ARG A 200 4.30 19.06 19.21
N LEU A 201 3.33 18.22 18.86
CA LEU A 201 3.58 16.87 18.36
C LEU A 201 4.25 16.89 16.99
N LEU A 202 3.87 17.77 16.08
CA LEU A 202 4.55 17.93 14.78
C LEU A 202 6.02 18.33 14.93
N ASP A 203 6.35 19.10 15.98
CA ASP A 203 7.72 19.53 16.30
C ASP A 203 8.61 18.41 16.85
N CYS A 204 8.04 17.24 17.15
CA CYS A 204 8.79 16.08 17.65
C CYS A 204 8.48 14.75 16.94
N THR A 205 7.54 14.74 16.00
CA THR A 205 7.21 13.57 15.17
C THR A 205 8.10 13.60 13.93
N GLY A 206 8.85 12.53 13.66
CA GLY A 206 9.64 12.41 12.44
C GLY A 206 8.76 12.43 11.20
N TRP A 207 9.18 13.06 10.10
CA TRP A 207 8.33 13.24 8.92
C TRP A 207 8.08 11.96 8.11
N ALA A 208 8.97 10.97 8.21
CA ALA A 208 8.83 9.66 7.58
C ALA A 208 9.52 8.53 8.38
N ASN A 209 9.51 8.64 9.71
CA ASN A 209 10.05 7.62 10.59
C ASN A 209 9.28 6.30 10.45
N ASP A 210 10.01 5.20 10.55
CA ASP A 210 9.40 3.88 10.64
C ASP A 210 8.85 3.67 12.06
N VAL A 211 7.59 3.22 12.13
CA VAL A 211 6.81 3.03 13.35
C VAL A 211 6.19 1.65 13.30
N GLU A 212 6.38 0.87 14.35
CA GLU A 212 5.80 -0.47 14.40
C GLU A 212 4.39 -0.46 15.01
N THR A 213 3.41 -0.83 14.20
CA THR A 213 1.99 -0.91 14.59
C THR A 213 1.43 -2.30 14.25
N LEU A 214 0.94 -3.04 15.25
CA LEU A 214 0.43 -4.42 15.11
C LEU A 214 1.41 -5.37 14.39
N GLY A 215 2.70 -5.27 14.68
CA GLY A 215 3.73 -6.09 14.05
C GLY A 215 4.01 -5.72 12.58
N ARG A 216 3.52 -4.56 12.12
CA ARG A 216 3.85 -4.02 10.79
C ARG A 216 4.69 -2.76 10.93
N LEU A 217 5.74 -2.68 10.14
CA LEU A 217 6.51 -1.46 9.96
C LEU A 217 5.68 -0.51 9.07
N GLN A 218 5.23 0.60 9.64
CA GLN A 218 4.52 1.68 8.98
C GLN A 218 5.39 2.93 8.98
N THR A 219 5.05 3.95 8.19
CA THR A 219 5.73 5.25 8.27
C THR A 219 4.84 6.30 8.89
N THR A 220 5.45 7.23 9.62
CA THR A 220 4.77 8.44 10.09
C THR A 220 4.23 9.30 8.95
N SER A 221 4.73 9.12 7.72
CA SER A 221 4.29 9.90 6.56
C SER A 221 2.77 9.83 6.39
N SER A 222 2.13 8.67 6.50
CA SER A 222 0.66 8.54 6.34
C SER A 222 -0.15 9.36 7.35
N LEU A 223 0.43 9.77 8.48
CA LEU A 223 -0.29 10.53 9.52
C LEU A 223 -0.77 11.90 9.03
N TYR A 224 -0.20 12.42 7.93
CA TYR A 224 -0.68 13.65 7.28
C TYR A 224 -2.19 13.55 6.98
N GLN A 225 -2.68 12.36 6.61
CA GLN A 225 -4.08 12.11 6.22
C GLN A 225 -5.05 12.51 7.33
N ILE A 226 -4.67 12.28 8.60
CA ILE A 226 -5.48 12.60 9.79
C ILE A 226 -5.72 14.11 9.91
N LEU A 227 -4.71 14.90 9.55
CA LEU A 227 -4.72 16.35 9.65
C LEU A 227 -5.00 16.99 8.29
N SER A 228 -5.82 16.37 7.45
CA SER A 228 -6.12 16.86 6.10
C SER A 228 -7.58 16.57 5.70
N GLN A 229 -7.93 16.84 4.44
CA GLN A 229 -9.21 16.43 3.83
C GLN A 229 -9.04 15.21 2.90
N GLU A 230 -7.98 14.43 3.10
CA GLU A 230 -7.74 13.19 2.35
C GLU A 230 -8.43 12.00 3.02
N TRP A 231 -8.57 10.91 2.24
CA TRP A 231 -9.10 9.66 2.77
C TRP A 231 -8.04 8.93 3.58
N PHE A 232 -8.48 8.26 4.64
CA PHE A 232 -7.60 7.37 5.38
C PHE A 232 -7.30 6.16 4.51
N ASP A 233 -6.02 5.80 4.44
CA ASP A 233 -5.57 4.52 3.90
C ASP A 233 -5.77 3.41 4.95
N ASP A 234 -5.45 2.18 4.55
CA ASP A 234 -5.49 1.02 5.42
C ASP A 234 -4.45 1.07 6.55
N ILE A 235 -3.35 1.80 6.36
CA ILE A 235 -2.30 2.00 7.37
C ILE A 235 -2.89 2.75 8.58
N ILE A 236 -3.54 3.90 8.34
CA ILE A 236 -4.16 4.72 9.39
C ILE A 236 -5.32 4.00 10.07
N MET A 237 -6.17 3.32 9.29
CA MET A 237 -7.29 2.55 9.86
C MET A 237 -6.80 1.41 10.76
N THR A 238 -5.76 0.69 10.33
CA THR A 238 -5.14 -0.38 11.11
C THR A 238 -4.49 0.17 12.38
N ALA A 239 -3.81 1.32 12.31
CA ALA A 239 -3.21 1.97 13.47
C ALA A 239 -4.25 2.47 14.49
N GLY A 240 -5.35 3.04 13.99
CA GLY A 240 -6.49 3.42 14.81
C GLY A 240 -7.10 2.25 15.56
N LEU A 241 -7.32 1.12 14.87
CA LEU A 241 -7.84 -0.09 15.51
C LEU A 241 -6.85 -0.69 16.52
N ALA A 242 -5.56 -0.67 16.22
CA ALA A 242 -4.49 -1.08 17.13
C ALA A 242 -4.50 -0.28 18.43
N TYR A 243 -4.72 1.03 18.32
CA TYR A 243 -4.85 1.91 19.47
C TYR A 243 -6.09 1.55 20.28
N ILE A 244 -7.23 1.31 19.62
CA ILE A 244 -8.46 0.94 20.30
C ILE A 244 -8.28 -0.37 21.08
N GLN A 245 -7.73 -1.39 20.42
CA GLN A 245 -7.44 -2.68 21.04
C GLN A 245 -6.56 -2.56 22.29
N SER A 246 -5.50 -1.75 22.25
CA SER A 246 -4.56 -1.63 23.37
C SER A 246 -5.09 -0.82 24.56
N HIS A 247 -6.16 -0.03 24.37
CA HIS A 247 -6.68 0.85 25.42
C HIS A 247 -8.09 0.46 25.90
N CYS A 248 -8.78 -0.45 25.22
CA CYS A 248 -10.12 -0.86 25.62
C CYS A 248 -10.08 -1.90 26.74
N ALA A 249 -11.08 -1.87 27.64
CA ALA A 249 -11.17 -2.83 28.75
C ALA A 249 -11.37 -4.28 28.27
N LYS A 250 -11.91 -4.46 27.05
CA LYS A 250 -12.21 -5.77 26.44
C LYS A 250 -11.53 -5.92 25.07
N PRO A 251 -10.19 -6.07 25.00
CA PRO A 251 -9.43 -6.13 23.75
C PRO A 251 -9.87 -7.27 22.83
N LYS A 252 -10.33 -8.39 23.40
CA LYS A 252 -10.75 -9.60 22.66
C LYS A 252 -11.98 -9.38 21.78
N ASN A 253 -12.74 -8.31 22.00
CA ASN A 253 -13.96 -8.00 21.23
C ASN A 253 -13.67 -7.20 19.96
N PHE A 254 -12.41 -6.85 19.70
CA PHE A 254 -12.00 -6.09 18.52
C PHE A 254 -11.17 -6.99 17.62
N LEU A 255 -11.72 -7.32 16.45
CA LEU A 255 -11.00 -8.10 15.46
C LEU A 255 -10.30 -7.14 14.49
N SER A 256 -8.98 -7.28 14.39
CA SER A 256 -8.25 -6.66 13.29
C SER A 256 -8.48 -7.50 12.05
N ILE A 257 -9.59 -7.30 11.32
CA ILE A 257 -9.69 -7.88 9.98
C ILE A 257 -8.85 -7.00 9.08
N GLU A 258 -7.60 -7.43 8.79
CA GLU A 258 -6.73 -6.59 7.96
C GLU A 258 -7.39 -6.35 6.60
N PHE A 259 -7.24 -5.14 6.08
CA PHE A 259 -8.01 -4.66 4.95
C PHE A 259 -7.84 -5.45 3.65
N SER A 260 -6.63 -5.99 3.39
CA SER A 260 -6.42 -6.95 2.30
C SER A 260 -7.43 -8.11 2.39
N ASN A 261 -7.72 -8.55 3.61
CA ASN A 261 -8.72 -9.59 3.89
C ASN A 261 -10.17 -9.13 3.63
N GLY A 262 -10.48 -7.84 3.72
CA GLY A 262 -11.78 -7.28 3.34
C GLY A 262 -12.08 -7.48 1.84
N LEU A 263 -11.08 -7.30 0.98
CA LEU A 263 -11.18 -7.66 -0.44
C LEU A 263 -11.36 -9.17 -0.62
N HIS A 264 -10.69 -9.99 0.18
CA HIS A 264 -10.84 -11.45 0.12
C HIS A 264 -12.19 -11.95 0.65
N ILE A 265 -12.87 -11.23 1.55
CA ILE A 265 -14.27 -11.50 1.90
C ILE A 265 -15.17 -11.32 0.67
N LEU A 266 -14.88 -10.35 -0.19
CA LEU A 266 -15.60 -10.18 -1.45
C LEU A 266 -15.29 -11.30 -2.45
N GLU A 267 -14.06 -11.81 -2.47
CA GLU A 267 -13.70 -12.98 -3.27
C GLU A 267 -14.40 -14.24 -2.77
N ALA A 268 -14.61 -14.36 -1.45
CA ALA A 268 -15.26 -15.51 -0.82
C ALA A 268 -16.66 -15.78 -1.36
N GLU A 269 -17.38 -14.76 -1.86
CA GLU A 269 -18.66 -14.91 -2.55
C GLU A 269 -18.61 -16.00 -3.64
N THR A 270 -17.47 -16.09 -4.35
CA THR A 270 -17.29 -16.97 -5.50
C THR A 270 -16.65 -18.30 -5.14
N TRP A 271 -16.25 -18.53 -3.89
CA TRP A 271 -15.45 -19.69 -3.54
C TRP A 271 -16.32 -20.93 -3.25
N PRO A 272 -15.95 -22.09 -3.82
CA PRO A 272 -16.47 -23.36 -3.34
C PRO A 272 -15.85 -23.68 -1.96
N PRO A 273 -16.55 -24.43 -1.09
CA PRO A 273 -16.05 -24.79 0.24
C PRO A 273 -14.65 -25.40 0.24
N GLU A 274 -14.35 -26.27 -0.73
CA GLU A 274 -13.08 -26.97 -0.86
C GLU A 274 -11.92 -25.99 -1.06
N LYS A 275 -12.13 -24.97 -1.91
CA LYS A 275 -11.12 -23.92 -2.12
C LYS A 275 -10.90 -23.11 -0.84
N TYR A 276 -11.97 -22.80 -0.11
CA TYR A 276 -11.84 -22.05 1.14
C TYR A 276 -11.02 -22.81 2.17
N GLU A 277 -11.07 -24.15 2.20
CA GLU A 277 -10.32 -24.99 3.13
C GLU A 277 -8.87 -25.26 2.68
N THR A 278 -8.61 -25.40 1.38
CA THR A 278 -7.28 -25.80 0.88
C THR A 278 -6.38 -24.64 0.48
N ASP A 279 -6.92 -23.45 0.21
CA ASP A 279 -6.12 -22.31 -0.26
C ASP A 279 -5.16 -21.82 0.84
N LYS A 280 -3.86 -21.82 0.53
CA LYS A 280 -2.76 -21.47 1.45
C LYS A 280 -2.33 -20.01 1.36
N ARG A 281 -2.94 -19.19 0.49
CA ARG A 281 -2.63 -17.77 0.41
C ARG A 281 -2.86 -17.13 1.78
N ALA A 282 -1.86 -16.40 2.28
CA ALA A 282 -1.86 -15.86 3.64
C ALA A 282 -3.16 -15.12 4.02
N PRO A 283 -3.78 -14.29 3.15
CA PRO A 283 -5.03 -13.62 3.49
C PRO A 283 -6.24 -14.56 3.69
N ILE A 284 -6.28 -15.67 2.96
CA ILE A 284 -7.36 -16.65 3.05
C ILE A 284 -7.20 -17.49 4.29
N LYS A 285 -5.97 -17.94 4.55
CA LYS A 285 -5.63 -18.58 5.81
C LYS A 285 -6.01 -17.68 6.99
N TYR A 286 -5.68 -16.39 6.92
CA TYR A 286 -6.06 -15.42 7.94
C TYR A 286 -7.57 -15.37 8.18
N LEU A 287 -8.39 -15.20 7.12
CA LEU A 287 -9.84 -15.20 7.24
C LEU A 287 -10.41 -16.49 7.81
N ARG A 288 -9.80 -17.65 7.50
CA ARG A 288 -10.15 -18.96 8.06
C ARG A 288 -9.84 -19.02 9.54
N ASP A 289 -8.64 -18.62 9.93
CA ASP A 289 -8.20 -18.59 11.32
C ASP A 289 -9.11 -17.67 12.17
N GLN A 290 -9.51 -16.50 11.64
CA GLN A 290 -10.46 -15.60 12.31
C GLN A 290 -11.87 -16.19 12.44
N GLY A 291 -12.38 -16.84 11.39
CA GLY A 291 -13.68 -17.50 11.44
C GLY A 291 -13.72 -18.66 12.43
N GLN A 292 -12.65 -19.45 12.49
CA GLN A 292 -12.50 -20.52 13.49
C GLN A 292 -12.42 -19.97 14.92
N LYS A 293 -11.67 -18.89 15.15
CA LYS A 293 -11.63 -18.19 16.45
C LYS A 293 -13.01 -17.71 16.87
N LEU A 294 -13.74 -17.07 15.96
CA LEU A 294 -15.11 -16.61 16.20
C LEU A 294 -16.07 -17.75 16.50
N LYS A 295 -15.94 -18.87 15.80
CA LYS A 295 -16.75 -20.07 16.06
C LYS A 295 -16.52 -20.60 17.48
N LYS A 296 -15.26 -20.74 17.90
CA LYS A 296 -14.91 -21.14 19.28
C LYS A 296 -15.49 -20.17 20.32
N LEU A 297 -15.49 -18.87 20.03
CA LEU A 297 -16.08 -17.86 20.91
C LEU A 297 -17.61 -17.93 20.94
N ALA A 298 -18.25 -18.29 19.83
CA ALA A 298 -19.70 -18.51 19.77
C ALA A 298 -20.17 -19.69 20.63
N GLU A 299 -19.29 -20.69 20.80
CA GLU A 299 -19.51 -21.84 21.68
C GLU A 299 -19.31 -21.47 23.17
N SER A 300 -18.68 -20.33 23.46
CA SER A 300 -18.57 -19.79 24.82
C SER A 300 -19.82 -19.01 25.24
N GLU A 301 -19.99 -18.80 26.56
CA GLU A 301 -21.09 -18.00 27.13
C GLU A 301 -20.96 -16.49 26.84
N VAL A 302 -19.84 -16.04 26.27
CA VAL A 302 -19.57 -14.63 26.01
C VAL A 302 -20.40 -14.14 24.82
N LYS A 303 -21.50 -13.44 25.09
CA LYS A 303 -22.42 -12.87 24.08
C LYS A 303 -21.99 -11.50 23.56
N ASP A 304 -20.69 -11.26 23.45
CA ASP A 304 -20.16 -9.96 23.03
C ASP A 304 -20.12 -9.84 21.49
N ASP A 305 -20.27 -8.60 21.01
CA ASP A 305 -20.12 -8.24 19.61
C ASP A 305 -18.63 -8.10 19.23
N PHE A 306 -18.27 -8.57 18.04
CA PHE A 306 -16.93 -8.42 17.48
C PHE A 306 -16.86 -7.24 16.52
N TRP A 307 -16.10 -6.21 16.87
CA TRP A 307 -16.01 -4.96 16.12
C TRP A 307 -14.80 -4.93 15.18
N PHE A 308 -15.00 -4.40 13.98
CA PHE A 308 -13.99 -4.22 12.94
C PHE A 308 -14.42 -3.09 11.98
N PHE A 309 -13.58 -2.73 11.00
CA PHE A 309 -13.96 -1.81 9.93
C PHE A 309 -14.06 -2.54 8.58
N LEU A 310 -14.87 -2.01 7.68
CA LEU A 310 -14.99 -2.46 6.30
C LEU A 310 -14.71 -1.29 5.36
N HIS A 311 -14.16 -1.60 4.19
CA HIS A 311 -14.02 -0.64 3.11
C HIS A 311 -14.92 -1.01 1.96
N ILE A 312 -15.88 -0.13 1.72
CA ILE A 312 -16.95 -0.32 0.76
C ILE A 312 -16.53 0.27 -0.57
N ASP A 313 -16.55 -0.56 -1.62
CA ASP A 313 -16.29 -0.19 -3.01
C ASP A 313 -15.00 0.60 -3.23
N ASN A 314 -13.97 0.32 -2.44
CA ASN A 314 -12.71 1.05 -2.42
C ASN A 314 -12.85 2.57 -2.20
N THR A 315 -13.96 3.03 -1.60
CA THR A 315 -14.26 4.46 -1.51
C THR A 315 -14.85 4.96 -0.20
N HIS A 316 -15.12 4.07 0.76
CA HIS A 316 -15.84 4.48 1.96
C HIS A 316 -15.56 3.53 3.13
N TRP A 317 -15.18 4.08 4.27
CA TRP A 317 -14.97 3.33 5.50
C TRP A 317 -16.25 3.27 6.33
N VAL A 318 -16.54 2.09 6.88
CA VAL A 318 -17.63 1.88 7.83
C VAL A 318 -17.17 1.06 9.03
N ALA A 319 -17.78 1.30 10.19
CA ALA A 319 -17.63 0.42 11.34
C ALA A 319 -18.65 -0.72 11.23
N ALA A 320 -18.22 -1.93 11.58
CA ALA A 320 -19.07 -3.12 11.57
C ALA A 320 -18.92 -3.90 12.88
N SER A 321 -19.98 -4.59 13.30
CA SER A 321 -19.92 -5.59 14.35
C SER A 321 -20.54 -6.91 13.90
N PHE A 322 -19.96 -8.02 14.32
CA PHE A 322 -20.53 -9.35 14.11
C PHE A 322 -20.81 -10.03 15.44
N ASN A 323 -22.06 -10.45 15.63
CA ASN A 323 -22.47 -11.23 16.78
C ASN A 323 -22.62 -12.71 16.36
N PRO A 324 -21.73 -13.61 16.80
CA PRO A 324 -21.71 -14.99 16.33
C PRO A 324 -22.86 -15.83 16.89
N HIS A 325 -23.42 -15.48 18.06
CA HIS A 325 -24.57 -16.18 18.64
C HIS A 325 -25.83 -15.97 17.80
N SER A 326 -26.13 -14.71 17.49
CA SER A 326 -27.30 -14.34 16.68
C SER A 326 -27.05 -14.42 15.16
N CYS A 327 -25.79 -14.59 14.74
CA CYS A 327 -25.33 -14.40 13.37
C CYS A 327 -25.83 -13.08 12.77
N THR A 328 -25.63 -11.99 13.50
CA THR A 328 -26.03 -10.65 13.07
C THR A 328 -24.80 -9.82 12.73
N LEU A 329 -24.79 -9.26 11.52
CA LEU A 329 -23.84 -8.27 11.04
C LEU A 329 -24.50 -6.89 11.16
N SER A 330 -23.96 -6.09 12.06
CA SER A 330 -24.34 -4.70 12.25
C SER A 330 -23.39 -3.81 11.45
N ILE A 331 -23.90 -2.87 10.65
CA ILE A 331 -23.06 -1.89 9.94
C ILE A 331 -23.46 -0.49 10.36
N SER A 332 -22.47 0.29 10.76
CA SER A 332 -22.58 1.70 11.12
C SER A 332 -21.95 2.54 10.02
N ASP A 333 -22.80 3.01 9.10
CA ASP A 333 -22.40 3.82 7.95
C ASP A 333 -22.76 5.30 8.17
N SER A 334 -21.74 6.16 8.22
CA SER A 334 -21.88 7.61 8.38
C SER A 334 -22.65 8.29 7.26
N ARG A 335 -22.79 7.65 6.10
CA ARG A 335 -23.53 8.15 4.93
C ARG A 335 -24.91 7.51 4.77
N SER A 336 -25.32 6.67 5.73
CA SER A 336 -26.59 5.96 5.73
C SER A 336 -26.86 5.19 4.43
N ARG A 337 -25.83 4.64 3.78
CA ARG A 337 -26.02 3.83 2.57
C ARG A 337 -26.47 2.43 2.95
N ALA A 338 -27.24 1.82 2.06
CA ALA A 338 -27.52 0.40 2.18
C ALA A 338 -26.22 -0.39 2.00
N ILE A 339 -26.11 -1.50 2.74
CA ILE A 339 -24.97 -2.42 2.63
C ILE A 339 -24.94 -2.98 1.20
N PRO A 340 -23.84 -2.84 0.45
CA PRO A 340 -23.77 -3.40 -0.89
C PRO A 340 -23.99 -4.91 -0.89
N ALA A 341 -24.81 -5.36 -1.83
CA ALA A 341 -25.19 -6.76 -1.93
C ALA A 341 -23.98 -7.71 -2.06
N LYS A 342 -22.88 -7.24 -2.67
CA LYS A 342 -21.62 -7.99 -2.78
C LYS A 342 -21.00 -8.28 -1.40
N ILE A 343 -20.90 -7.26 -0.54
CA ILE A 343 -20.43 -7.42 0.84
C ILE A 343 -21.34 -8.37 1.60
N GLN A 344 -22.66 -8.18 1.49
CA GLN A 344 -23.62 -9.04 2.16
C GLN A 344 -23.49 -10.51 1.73
N ARG A 345 -23.36 -10.79 0.42
CA ARG A 345 -23.18 -12.15 -0.09
C ARG A 345 -21.83 -12.76 0.33
N GLY A 346 -20.74 -12.00 0.25
CA GLY A 346 -19.43 -12.43 0.72
C GLY A 346 -19.42 -12.77 2.21
N MET A 347 -20.00 -11.91 3.05
CA MET A 347 -20.16 -12.16 4.49
C MET A 347 -21.09 -13.33 4.79
N ASN A 348 -22.24 -13.45 4.09
CA ASN A 348 -23.14 -14.61 4.22
C ASN A 348 -22.37 -15.90 3.92
N LYS A 349 -21.56 -15.91 2.85
CA LYS A 349 -20.79 -17.07 2.42
C LYS A 349 -19.69 -17.41 3.42
N TRP A 350 -18.93 -16.42 3.89
CA TRP A 350 -17.93 -16.63 4.93
C TRP A 350 -18.55 -17.15 6.23
N VAL A 351 -19.66 -16.57 6.70
CA VAL A 351 -20.40 -17.07 7.87
C VAL A 351 -20.86 -18.51 7.65
N SER A 352 -21.30 -18.88 6.44
CA SER A 352 -21.75 -20.25 6.15
C SER A 352 -20.65 -21.31 6.26
N PHE A 353 -19.38 -20.93 6.08
CA PHE A 353 -18.24 -21.84 6.29
C PHE A 353 -18.05 -22.19 7.76
N HIS A 354 -18.35 -21.27 8.68
CA HIS A 354 -18.05 -21.42 10.11
C HIS A 354 -19.28 -21.75 10.97
N PHE A 355 -20.47 -21.28 10.58
CA PHE A 355 -21.70 -21.34 11.36
C PHE A 355 -22.80 -22.09 10.60
N LYS A 356 -22.70 -23.43 10.59
CA LYS A 356 -23.63 -24.32 9.89
C LYS A 356 -25.09 -23.98 10.23
N SER A 357 -25.94 -23.90 9.21
CA SER A 357 -27.39 -23.69 9.29
C SER A 357 -27.88 -22.31 9.76
N LYS A 358 -26.98 -21.33 9.97
CA LYS A 358 -27.39 -19.96 10.33
C LYS A 358 -27.34 -19.04 9.11
N ARG A 359 -28.46 -18.39 8.82
CA ARG A 359 -28.51 -17.27 7.86
C ARG A 359 -28.03 -16.01 8.56
N LEU A 360 -27.01 -15.37 8.01
CA LEU A 360 -26.55 -14.08 8.50
C LEU A 360 -27.68 -13.05 8.33
N ARG A 361 -28.00 -12.38 9.44
CA ARG A 361 -28.89 -11.22 9.47
C ARG A 361 -28.05 -9.98 9.35
N THR A 362 -28.54 -8.99 8.62
CA THR A 362 -27.87 -7.70 8.49
C THR A 362 -28.75 -6.61 9.07
N GLN A 363 -28.16 -5.73 9.87
CA GLN A 363 -28.85 -4.56 10.40
C GLN A 363 -27.98 -3.31 10.25
N SER A 364 -28.63 -2.18 9.99
CA SER A 364 -27.97 -0.88 10.05
C SER A 364 -28.01 -0.39 11.50
N VAL A 365 -26.88 0.11 11.99
CA VAL A 365 -26.78 0.78 13.27
C VAL A 365 -26.63 2.27 13.04
N THR A 366 -27.21 3.07 13.93
CA THR A 366 -27.08 4.52 13.88
C THR A 366 -25.62 4.93 14.00
N ALA A 367 -25.12 5.63 12.99
CA ALA A 367 -23.81 6.25 12.95
C ALA A 367 -23.96 7.77 13.00
N PRO A 368 -22.95 8.51 13.48
CA PRO A 368 -22.88 9.95 13.24
C PRO A 368 -22.93 10.25 11.73
N ARG A 369 -23.78 11.20 11.33
CA ARG A 369 -24.03 11.49 9.90
C ARG A 369 -22.96 12.40 9.32
N GLN A 370 -22.20 11.90 8.36
CA GLN A 370 -21.21 12.67 7.62
C GLN A 370 -21.82 13.38 6.40
N VAL A 371 -21.49 14.67 6.23
CA VAL A 371 -21.90 15.45 5.06
C VAL A 371 -20.81 15.51 3.98
N ASP A 372 -19.53 15.48 4.37
CA ASP A 372 -18.42 15.51 3.42
C ASP A 372 -18.14 14.13 2.76
N HIS A 373 -17.03 14.04 2.01
CA HIS A 373 -16.63 12.81 1.35
C HIS A 373 -15.36 12.15 1.85
N TRP A 374 -14.68 12.70 2.84
CA TRP A 374 -13.36 12.24 3.28
C TRP A 374 -13.31 11.79 4.74
N SER A 375 -14.18 12.31 5.62
CA SER A 375 -14.22 11.99 7.04
C SER A 375 -14.64 10.57 7.41
N CYS A 376 -14.93 9.69 6.45
CA CYS A 376 -15.48 8.36 6.75
C CYS A 376 -14.54 7.52 7.61
N GLY A 377 -13.21 7.68 7.43
CA GLY A 377 -12.20 7.04 8.28
C GLY A 377 -12.26 7.53 9.72
N VAL A 378 -12.28 8.86 9.94
CA VAL A 378 -12.39 9.46 11.28
C VAL A 378 -13.68 9.03 11.98
N VAL A 379 -14.81 9.06 11.28
CA VAL A 379 -16.13 8.66 11.84
C VAL A 379 -16.13 7.18 12.19
N THR A 380 -15.53 6.34 11.34
CA THR A 380 -15.41 4.89 11.59
C THR A 380 -14.59 4.62 12.84
N LEU A 381 -13.40 5.22 12.95
CA LEU A 381 -12.54 5.04 14.13
C LEU A 381 -13.20 5.58 15.40
N HIS A 382 -13.84 6.76 15.33
CA HIS A 382 -14.62 7.31 16.45
C HIS A 382 -15.74 6.37 16.88
N THR A 383 -16.52 5.83 15.93
CA THR A 383 -17.58 4.86 16.24
C THR A 383 -17.01 3.62 16.95
N LEU A 384 -15.89 3.08 16.47
CA LEU A 384 -15.24 1.93 17.10
C LEU A 384 -14.72 2.26 18.50
N ALA A 385 -14.10 3.43 18.69
CA ALA A 385 -13.59 3.88 19.99
C ALA A 385 -14.73 4.09 21.01
N SER A 386 -15.84 4.69 20.57
CA SER A 386 -17.06 4.85 21.37
C SER A 386 -17.60 3.48 21.82
N LYS A 387 -17.67 2.50 20.91
CA LYS A 387 -18.12 1.13 21.23
C LYS A 387 -17.14 0.38 22.13
N ALA A 388 -15.87 0.75 22.09
CA ALA A 388 -14.84 0.19 22.96
C ALA A 388 -14.88 0.75 24.39
N GLY A 389 -15.71 1.75 24.65
CA GLY A 389 -15.77 2.43 25.94
C GLY A 389 -14.50 3.24 26.23
N LEU A 390 -13.83 3.77 25.20
CA LEU A 390 -12.70 4.66 25.39
C LEU A 390 -13.24 6.02 25.85
N GLU A 391 -13.40 6.13 27.18
CA GLU A 391 -13.89 7.27 27.94
C GLU A 391 -13.06 8.53 27.64
N ASN A 392 -13.67 9.43 26.85
CA ASN A 392 -13.43 10.89 26.72
C ASN A 392 -14.23 11.46 25.53
N GLU A 393 -15.28 10.78 25.06
CA GLU A 393 -16.12 11.25 23.96
C GLU A 393 -17.42 11.88 24.48
N ASP A 394 -17.31 12.74 25.49
CA ASP A 394 -18.39 13.66 25.88
C ASP A 394 -18.85 14.51 24.69
N ARG A 395 -18.02 14.60 23.65
CA ARG A 395 -18.35 15.22 22.39
C ARG A 395 -18.61 14.13 21.34
N PRO A 396 -19.88 13.89 20.97
CA PRO A 396 -20.17 13.04 19.83
C PRO A 396 -19.61 13.68 18.56
N TRP A 397 -19.22 12.82 17.61
CA TRP A 397 -18.85 13.31 16.30
C TRP A 397 -20.03 14.03 15.64
N THR A 398 -19.73 15.18 15.06
CA THR A 398 -20.59 15.99 14.18
C THR A 398 -19.70 16.64 13.12
N ASP A 399 -20.26 17.14 12.02
CA ASP A 399 -19.46 17.91 11.05
C ASP A 399 -18.79 19.12 11.71
N ALA A 400 -19.43 19.74 12.72
CA ALA A 400 -18.88 20.87 13.47
C ALA A 400 -17.69 20.50 14.37
N THR A 401 -17.62 19.23 14.82
CA THR A 401 -16.53 18.72 15.67
C THR A 401 -15.51 17.90 14.89
N GLN A 402 -15.62 17.81 13.56
CA GLN A 402 -14.73 17.05 12.70
C GLN A 402 -13.24 17.34 12.98
N SER A 403 -12.84 18.61 12.98
CA SER A 403 -11.45 19.00 13.21
C SER A 403 -10.94 18.59 14.59
N LEU A 404 -11.80 18.68 15.62
CA LEU A 404 -11.47 18.19 16.96
C LEU A 404 -11.15 16.69 16.94
N HIS A 405 -12.00 15.87 16.31
CA HIS A 405 -11.77 14.43 16.24
C HIS A 405 -10.50 14.08 15.46
N SER A 406 -10.21 14.79 14.36
CA SER A 406 -8.93 14.66 13.64
C SER A 406 -7.72 14.96 14.55
N LEU A 407 -7.74 16.08 15.28
CA LEU A 407 -6.66 16.44 16.21
C LEU A 407 -6.48 15.39 17.32
N LEU A 408 -7.58 14.88 17.87
CA LEU A 408 -7.55 13.83 18.89
C LEU A 408 -6.97 12.52 18.35
N TRP A 409 -7.36 12.10 17.14
CA TRP A 409 -6.80 10.89 16.53
C TRP A 409 -5.31 11.02 16.21
N PHE A 410 -4.88 12.18 15.73
CA PHE A 410 -3.46 12.43 15.49
C PHE A 410 -2.67 12.33 16.79
N ARG A 411 -3.16 12.97 17.87
CA ARG A 411 -2.56 12.87 19.20
C ARG A 411 -2.45 11.42 19.66
N ARG A 412 -3.54 10.65 19.60
CA ARG A 412 -3.59 9.24 20.01
C ARG A 412 -2.52 8.41 19.30
N LEU A 413 -2.39 8.58 17.99
CA LEU A 413 -1.47 7.79 17.17
C LEU A 413 0.00 8.22 17.34
N THR A 414 0.28 9.51 17.52
CA THR A 414 1.65 10.01 17.72
C THR A 414 2.15 9.85 19.17
N THR A 415 1.30 9.95 20.20
CA THR A 415 1.75 9.73 21.59
C THR A 415 2.23 8.30 21.84
N ARG A 416 1.71 7.33 21.10
CA ARG A 416 2.16 5.93 21.16
C ARG A 416 3.60 5.78 20.65
N GLU A 417 4.00 6.58 19.66
CA GLU A 417 5.37 6.59 19.14
C GLU A 417 6.34 7.02 20.22
N LYS A 418 6.01 8.04 21.02
CA LYS A 418 6.88 8.48 22.12
C LYS A 418 7.08 7.39 23.18
N CYS A 419 6.04 6.59 23.49
CA CYS A 419 6.17 5.48 24.43
C CYS A 419 7.06 4.34 23.90
N LYS A 420 7.21 4.18 22.58
CA LYS A 420 8.14 3.19 22.01
C LYS A 420 9.53 3.78 21.72
N LEU A 421 9.61 5.03 21.28
CA LEU A 421 10.87 5.74 20.97
C LEU A 421 11.68 6.07 22.22
N ALA A 422 11.03 6.31 23.37
CA ALA A 422 11.74 6.53 24.64
C ALA A 422 12.47 5.27 25.12
N ASP A 423 12.00 4.08 24.73
CA ASP A 423 12.50 2.79 25.20
C ASP A 423 13.33 2.03 24.13
N MET A 424 13.42 2.55 22.90
CA MET A 424 14.23 1.94 21.83
C MET A 424 15.63 2.58 21.75
N PRO A 425 16.72 1.80 21.84
CA PRO A 425 18.05 2.32 21.53
C PRO A 425 18.07 2.84 20.09
N ALA A 426 18.74 3.97 19.87
CA ALA A 426 18.80 4.72 18.61
C ALA A 426 19.55 3.99 17.48
N VAL A 427 19.22 2.73 17.21
CA VAL A 427 19.69 1.99 16.05
C VAL A 427 18.74 2.26 14.90
N VAL A 428 19.05 3.32 14.14
CA VAL A 428 18.47 3.59 12.83
C VAL A 428 18.72 2.36 11.96
N ARG A 429 17.70 1.51 11.77
CA ARG A 429 17.73 0.49 10.71
C ARG A 429 17.54 1.25 9.40
N SER A 430 18.64 1.53 8.71
CA SER A 430 18.59 1.95 7.32
C SER A 430 17.76 0.94 6.53
N ARG A 431 16.79 1.41 5.73
CA ARG A 431 16.00 0.56 4.81
C ARG A 431 16.87 -0.21 3.81
N HIS A 432 18.17 0.09 3.73
CA HIS A 432 19.12 -0.55 2.84
C HIS A 432 19.95 -1.65 3.50
N ASP A 433 19.86 -1.83 4.83
CA ASP A 433 20.63 -2.86 5.51
C ASP A 433 19.78 -4.13 5.64
N LYS A 434 19.97 -5.07 4.70
CA LYS A 434 19.53 -6.45 4.93
C LYS A 434 20.28 -6.97 6.17
N PRO A 435 19.61 -7.59 7.15
CA PRO A 435 20.29 -8.19 8.28
C PRO A 435 21.32 -9.20 7.77
N THR A 436 22.54 -9.16 8.31
CA THR A 436 23.58 -10.10 7.91
C THR A 436 23.18 -11.53 8.28
N LYS A 437 23.73 -12.54 7.59
CA LYS A 437 23.48 -13.96 7.94
C LYS A 437 23.79 -14.23 9.43
N GLU A 438 24.77 -13.55 10.00
CA GLU A 438 25.14 -13.64 11.42
C GLU A 438 24.10 -13.01 12.34
N GLN A 439 23.51 -11.86 11.97
CA GLN A 439 22.42 -11.24 12.73
C GLN A 439 21.14 -12.10 12.69
N ILE A 440 20.86 -12.76 11.57
CA ILE A 440 19.74 -13.69 11.43
C ILE A 440 19.99 -14.94 12.30
N ALA A 441 21.20 -15.49 12.27
CA ALA A 441 21.58 -16.65 13.08
C ALA A 441 21.56 -16.33 14.58
N ALA A 442 22.01 -15.14 15.00
CA ALA A 442 21.99 -14.70 16.38
C ALA A 442 20.55 -14.49 16.90
N ALA A 443 19.65 -13.95 16.07
CA ALA A 443 18.23 -13.82 16.42
C ALA A 443 17.54 -15.19 16.55
N ALA A 444 17.85 -16.14 15.66
CA ALA A 444 17.33 -17.50 15.73
C ALA A 444 17.85 -18.28 16.95
N ALA A 445 19.11 -18.06 17.35
CA ALA A 445 19.67 -18.66 18.56
C ALA A 445 19.03 -18.10 19.83
N ALA A 446 18.72 -16.79 19.88
CA ALA A 446 18.08 -16.16 21.03
C ALA A 446 16.63 -16.63 21.27
N GLU A 447 15.94 -17.13 20.23
CA GLU A 447 14.60 -17.73 20.36
C GLU A 447 14.64 -19.21 20.80
N SER A 448 15.82 -19.86 20.75
CA SER A 448 16.02 -21.26 21.11
C SER A 448 16.31 -21.49 22.60
N ASP A 449 16.75 -20.47 23.33
CA ASP A 449 17.21 -20.60 24.74
C ASP A 449 16.13 -20.22 25.77
N GLY A 450 14.87 -20.08 25.34
CA GLY A 450 13.73 -19.81 26.21
C GLY A 450 13.09 -21.08 26.78
N ASP A 451 13.84 -21.88 27.55
CA ASP A 451 13.31 -23.06 28.22
C ASP A 451 12.34 -22.67 29.35
N GLY A 452 11.10 -23.13 29.17
CA GLY A 452 10.04 -23.10 30.15
C GLY A 452 10.17 -24.25 31.12
N ASP A 453 10.40 -23.91 32.38
CA ASP A 453 10.27 -24.81 33.51
C ASP A 453 8.79 -24.81 33.95
N SER A 454 8.02 -25.78 33.48
CA SER A 454 6.72 -26.10 34.10
C SER A 454 6.44 -27.60 34.01
N ALA A 455 6.71 -28.26 35.14
CA ALA A 455 6.30 -29.62 35.44
C ALA A 455 4.77 -29.79 35.32
N TYR A 456 4.35 -30.76 34.50
CA TYR A 456 3.09 -31.46 34.65
C TYR A 456 3.37 -32.96 34.58
N GLU A 457 2.93 -33.66 35.62
CA GLU A 457 3.01 -35.10 35.77
C GLU A 457 2.14 -35.80 34.70
N GLU A 458 2.74 -36.70 33.93
CA GLU A 458 2.02 -37.64 33.07
C GLU A 458 1.68 -38.92 33.85
N GLY A 459 0.38 -39.19 33.92
CA GLY A 459 -0.19 -40.45 34.37
C GLY A 459 -0.17 -41.51 33.25
N SER A 460 0.37 -42.66 33.61
CA SER A 460 0.40 -43.93 32.89
C SER A 460 -0.95 -44.36 32.31
N HIS A 461 -0.96 -44.73 31.03
CA HIS A 461 -1.88 -45.75 30.51
C HIS A 461 -1.22 -46.60 29.41
N ASP A 462 -1.04 -47.87 29.74
CA ASP A 462 -0.65 -48.97 28.86
C ASP A 462 -1.74 -49.24 27.81
N GLY A 463 -1.31 -49.62 26.60
CA GLY A 463 -2.20 -50.02 25.53
C GLY A 463 -1.44 -50.66 24.38
N THR A 464 -0.92 -51.87 24.61
CA THR A 464 -0.43 -52.81 23.59
C THR A 464 -1.52 -53.19 22.60
N GLY A 465 -1.18 -53.27 21.31
CA GLY A 465 -2.07 -53.78 20.27
C GLY A 465 -1.38 -53.80 18.91
N ASP A 466 -0.49 -54.77 18.74
CA ASP A 466 -0.06 -55.25 17.42
C ASP A 466 -1.28 -55.83 16.68
N GLU A 467 -1.41 -55.55 15.38
CA GLU A 467 -1.91 -56.54 14.41
C GLU A 467 -1.56 -56.10 12.98
N GLU A 468 -0.66 -56.88 12.39
CA GLU A 468 -0.33 -56.92 10.97
C GLU A 468 -1.53 -57.40 10.15
N SER A 469 -1.74 -56.84 8.95
CA SER A 469 -2.22 -57.65 7.83
C SER A 469 -1.88 -56.99 6.48
N ASP A 470 -0.97 -57.66 5.77
CA ASP A 470 -0.83 -57.60 4.32
C ASP A 470 -2.14 -58.04 3.65
N VAL A 471 -2.57 -57.36 2.58
CA VAL A 471 -3.10 -58.04 1.36
C VAL A 471 -2.85 -57.18 0.13
N ASP A 472 -2.25 -57.83 -0.87
CA ASP A 472 -1.98 -57.42 -2.24
C ASP A 472 -3.23 -57.11 -3.11
N THR A 473 -2.93 -56.55 -4.29
CA THR A 473 -3.55 -56.84 -5.61
C THR A 473 -4.70 -55.93 -6.13
N ILE A 474 -4.43 -55.18 -7.21
CA ILE A 474 -4.90 -55.41 -8.61
C ILE A 474 -4.93 -54.09 -9.42
N MET A 475 -4.28 -54.19 -10.59
CA MET A 475 -4.25 -53.28 -11.72
C MET A 475 -5.46 -53.43 -12.67
N ASN A 476 -5.55 -52.50 -13.62
CA ASN A 476 -6.26 -52.57 -14.92
C ASN A 476 -7.76 -52.23 -14.90
N GLU A 477 -8.38 -51.58 -15.89
CA GLU A 477 -8.04 -50.93 -17.18
C GLU A 477 -9.42 -50.52 -17.79
N ILE A 478 -9.43 -49.85 -18.96
CA ILE A 478 -10.55 -49.76 -19.95
C ILE A 478 -11.56 -48.60 -19.77
N VAL A 479 -12.03 -47.84 -20.78
CA VAL A 479 -11.73 -47.53 -22.20
C VAL A 479 -12.65 -46.33 -22.58
N ASP A 480 -12.19 -45.51 -23.53
CA ASP A 480 -12.95 -44.50 -24.27
C ASP A 480 -14.17 -45.05 -25.05
N GLU A 481 -15.29 -44.32 -25.11
CA GLU A 481 -16.18 -44.38 -26.28
C GLU A 481 -16.74 -43.02 -26.71
N ASN A 482 -16.56 -42.77 -28.01
CA ASN A 482 -17.13 -41.72 -28.85
C ASN A 482 -18.58 -42.01 -29.26
N GLY A 483 -19.32 -40.97 -29.66
CA GLY A 483 -20.52 -41.07 -30.51
C GLY A 483 -21.53 -39.94 -30.25
N ASN A 484 -21.52 -38.79 -30.94
CA ASN A 484 -21.85 -38.48 -32.35
C ASN A 484 -23.37 -38.43 -32.68
N GLN A 485 -23.76 -37.34 -33.38
CA GLN A 485 -24.98 -37.13 -34.22
C GLN A 485 -26.32 -36.89 -33.50
N ASN A 486 -27.32 -36.11 -33.97
CA ASN A 486 -27.62 -35.34 -35.19
C ASN A 486 -28.87 -34.47 -34.84
N ALA A 487 -28.95 -33.18 -35.19
CA ALA A 487 -29.57 -32.60 -36.40
C ALA A 487 -31.12 -32.48 -36.45
N ASN A 488 -31.55 -31.33 -37.01
CA ASN A 488 -32.85 -30.97 -37.62
C ASN A 488 -34.01 -30.51 -36.71
N SER A 489 -34.88 -29.54 -37.07
CA SER A 489 -34.96 -28.57 -38.19
C SER A 489 -36.25 -27.72 -38.04
N LYS A 490 -36.38 -26.68 -38.88
CA LYS A 490 -37.61 -25.98 -39.37
C LYS A 490 -38.14 -24.80 -38.54
N THR A 491 -37.93 -23.53 -38.95
CA THR A 491 -38.42 -22.71 -40.10
C THR A 491 -39.76 -22.01 -39.87
N LYS A 492 -39.75 -20.66 -39.94
CA LYS A 492 -40.50 -19.77 -40.87
C LYS A 492 -40.90 -18.46 -40.16
N GLY A 493 -40.80 -17.33 -40.87
CA GLY A 493 -41.55 -16.12 -40.52
C GLY A 493 -40.90 -14.79 -40.87
N SER A 494 -40.98 -14.40 -42.14
CA SER A 494 -40.67 -13.06 -42.66
C SER A 494 -41.54 -11.96 -42.03
N THR A 495 -40.95 -10.80 -41.69
CA THR A 495 -41.54 -9.47 -41.98
C THR A 495 -40.44 -8.39 -41.91
N GLN A 496 -40.15 -7.75 -43.04
CA GLN A 496 -39.39 -6.50 -43.10
C GLN A 496 -40.29 -5.35 -42.61
N VAL A 497 -39.86 -4.64 -41.57
CA VAL A 497 -40.34 -3.29 -41.26
C VAL A 497 -39.14 -2.36 -41.18
N LYS A 498 -39.10 -1.40 -42.10
CA LYS A 498 -38.22 -0.23 -42.07
C LYS A 498 -38.43 0.50 -40.74
N ARG A 499 -37.37 0.57 -39.92
CA ARG A 499 -37.26 1.55 -38.84
C ARG A 499 -35.96 2.31 -38.99
N THR A 500 -36.12 3.58 -39.34
CA THR A 500 -35.16 4.65 -39.24
C THR A 500 -34.57 4.69 -37.83
N VAL A 501 -33.28 4.37 -37.70
CA VAL A 501 -32.51 4.57 -36.47
C VAL A 501 -31.78 5.91 -36.59
N ASN A 502 -32.28 6.90 -35.87
CA ASN A 502 -31.56 8.13 -35.58
C ASN A 502 -30.29 7.79 -34.79
N LYS A 503 -29.14 8.00 -35.45
CA LYS A 503 -27.81 7.82 -34.89
C LYS A 503 -27.48 9.03 -34.02
N ALA A 504 -27.86 8.99 -32.74
CA ALA A 504 -27.38 9.95 -31.75
C ALA A 504 -25.93 9.60 -31.38
N LYS A 505 -24.99 10.32 -32.00
CA LYS A 505 -23.59 10.43 -31.55
C LYS A 505 -23.60 11.07 -30.16
N SER A 506 -23.34 10.28 -29.12
CA SER A 506 -22.90 10.82 -27.82
C SER A 506 -21.37 10.83 -27.83
N THR A 507 -20.81 11.98 -28.21
CA THR A 507 -19.42 12.34 -27.99
C THR A 507 -19.41 13.51 -27.02
N SER A 508 -19.15 13.25 -25.74
CA SER A 508 -18.77 14.29 -24.78
C SER A 508 -17.69 13.76 -23.84
N LYS A 509 -16.45 13.73 -24.32
CA LYS A 509 -15.29 13.90 -23.45
C LYS A 509 -14.94 15.38 -23.49
N THR A 510 -15.42 16.12 -22.50
CA THR A 510 -14.96 17.49 -22.23
C THR A 510 -14.06 17.41 -21.00
N PRO A 511 -12.78 17.78 -21.10
CA PRO A 511 -11.90 17.89 -19.94
C PRO A 511 -12.27 19.13 -19.14
N LEU A 512 -12.49 18.99 -17.83
CA LEU A 512 -12.56 20.12 -16.91
C LEU A 512 -11.20 20.82 -16.90
N LYS A 513 -11.10 21.94 -17.62
CA LYS A 513 -10.07 22.96 -17.41
C LYS A 513 -10.36 23.65 -16.07
N ARG A 514 -9.43 23.57 -15.12
CA ARG A 514 -9.35 24.51 -13.99
C ARG A 514 -8.88 25.86 -14.53
N PRO A 515 -9.46 27.00 -14.11
CA PRO A 515 -8.83 28.29 -14.33
C PRO A 515 -7.61 28.40 -13.40
N LEU A 516 -6.44 28.72 -13.97
CA LEU A 516 -5.39 29.41 -13.25
C LEU A 516 -5.84 30.87 -13.13
N GLU A 517 -5.97 31.38 -11.91
CA GLU A 517 -5.97 32.81 -11.63
C GLU A 517 -4.61 33.16 -11.03
N ASP A 518 -3.74 33.73 -11.86
CA ASP A 518 -2.64 34.59 -11.42
C ASP A 518 -3.03 36.02 -11.80
N SER A 519 -3.17 36.90 -10.81
CA SER A 519 -2.65 38.28 -10.90
C SER A 519 -2.87 39.01 -9.59
N VAL A 520 -1.77 39.20 -8.86
CA VAL A 520 -1.60 40.25 -7.86
C VAL A 520 -1.75 41.60 -8.56
N SER A 521 -2.63 42.46 -8.06
CA SER A 521 -2.59 43.89 -8.35
C SER A 521 -2.81 44.67 -7.06
N ASP A 522 -1.81 45.46 -6.69
CA ASP A 522 -1.83 46.48 -5.66
C ASP A 522 -3.05 47.39 -5.79
N THR A 523 -3.80 47.56 -4.71
CA THR A 523 -4.57 48.79 -4.48
C THR A 523 -4.65 49.09 -2.98
N GLU A 524 -4.07 50.23 -2.60
CA GLU A 524 -4.26 50.90 -1.32
C GLU A 524 -5.75 51.14 -1.03
N ALA A 525 -6.22 50.76 0.15
CA ALA A 525 -7.54 51.11 0.65
C ALA A 525 -7.45 51.97 1.90
N LYS A 526 -7.87 53.24 1.72
CA LYS A 526 -8.04 54.29 2.72
C LYS A 526 -9.05 53.90 3.82
N LEU A 527 -8.71 54.23 5.06
CA LEU A 527 -9.63 54.27 6.21
C LEU A 527 -10.86 55.16 5.96
N PRO A 528 -12.06 54.75 6.44
CA PRO A 528 -13.12 55.68 6.79
C PRO A 528 -13.23 55.90 8.30
N LYS A 529 -13.45 57.17 8.63
CA LYS A 529 -13.59 57.76 9.96
C LYS A 529 -14.85 57.29 10.70
N ALA A 530 -14.69 57.07 12.00
CA ALA A 530 -15.77 56.86 12.96
C ALA A 530 -16.69 58.10 13.09
N LYS A 531 -18.00 57.87 13.09
CA LYS A 531 -19.02 58.82 13.56
C LYS A 531 -19.69 58.27 14.81
N LYS A 532 -19.65 59.09 15.86
CA LYS A 532 -20.20 58.89 17.20
C LYS A 532 -21.56 59.60 17.25
N ALA A 533 -22.64 58.92 17.67
CA ALA A 533 -23.83 59.58 18.22
C ALA A 533 -24.73 58.61 19.00
N ARG A 534 -24.73 58.79 20.32
CA ARG A 534 -25.85 58.77 21.28
C ARG A 534 -27.16 58.07 20.87
N SER A 535 -27.60 57.14 21.74
CA SER A 535 -29.00 57.06 22.14
C SER A 535 -29.11 56.70 23.63
N SER A 536 -30.07 57.34 24.27
CA SER A 536 -30.32 57.43 25.71
C SER A 536 -31.31 56.39 26.22
N ARG A 537 -30.95 55.74 27.34
CA ARG A 537 -31.70 55.50 28.58
C ARG A 537 -33.25 55.54 28.58
N ALA A 538 -33.85 54.42 29.02
CA ALA A 538 -34.90 54.23 30.04
C ALA A 538 -35.25 52.71 29.99
N SER A 539 -35.32 51.90 31.04
CA SER A 539 -35.55 52.10 32.47
C SER A 539 -34.79 51.02 33.25
#